data_AF-A0A820HQ04-F1
#
_entry.id   AF-A0A820HQ04-F1
#
_cell.length_a   1.000
_cell.length_b   1.000
_cell.length_c   1.000
_cell.angle_alpha   90.00
_cell.angle_beta   90.00
_cell.angle_gamma   90.00
#
_symmetry.space_group_name_H-M   'P 1'
#
loop_
_entity.id
_entity.type
_entity.pdbx_description
1 polymer ?
#
loop_
_entity_poly.entity_id
_entity_poly.type
_entity_poly.pdbx_seq_one_letter_code
_entity_poly.pdbx_strand_id
1 'polypeptide(L)'
;QIIPNSAFDRLTQERREKLFDPEHRLALAKAQRRLDEHINKFPTPNEEQKLIREEFQSFVDALKEIEKKYNDPGPFLDCIVWNDGEKWIACIDTSEQGELDQCKCLTNYFDSHEFSTFSAIDMVTYSIQIHDEINILEIVVAGASHGTHVAAISAAYFGDSCEENGIAPGAQLLSILVLVCNIHEFFF
;
A
#
# COMPACT_ATOMS: atom_id res chain seq x y z
N GLN A 1 -8.07 2.21 -6.51
CA GLN A 1 -6.82 2.23 -5.72
C GLN A 1 -7.07 3.12 -4.51
N ILE A 2 -6.95 2.57 -3.31
CA ILE A 2 -7.38 3.23 -2.04
C ILE A 2 -6.34 4.25 -1.55
N ILE A 3 -5.06 4.03 -1.85
CA ILE A 3 -3.96 4.93 -1.48
C ILE A 3 -3.83 6.06 -2.51
N PRO A 4 -3.75 7.34 -2.08
CA PRO A 4 -3.54 8.47 -2.99
C PRO A 4 -2.21 8.39 -3.75
N ASN A 5 -2.17 8.88 -5.00
CA ASN A 5 -0.98 8.80 -5.87
C ASN A 5 0.30 9.32 -5.20
N SER A 6 0.23 10.43 -4.47
CA SER A 6 1.40 11.01 -3.79
C SER A 6 2.00 10.10 -2.72
N ALA A 7 1.17 9.34 -2.01
CA ALA A 7 1.61 8.35 -1.04
C ALA A 7 1.99 7.02 -1.73
N PHE A 8 1.35 6.70 -2.84
CA PHE A 8 1.61 5.49 -3.61
C PHE A 8 3.01 5.46 -4.22
N ASP A 9 3.49 6.56 -4.79
CA ASP A 9 4.84 6.63 -5.35
C ASP A 9 5.91 6.40 -4.28
N ARG A 10 5.72 6.98 -3.09
CA ARG A 10 6.60 6.75 -1.94
C ARG A 10 6.57 5.30 -1.47
N LEU A 11 5.38 4.72 -1.37
CA LEU A 11 5.20 3.34 -0.93
C LEU A 11 5.84 2.34 -1.91
N THR A 12 5.60 2.49 -3.20
CA THR A 12 6.14 1.59 -4.24
C THR A 12 7.66 1.71 -4.35
N GLN A 13 8.23 2.91 -4.20
CA GLN A 13 9.67 3.10 -4.11
C GLN A 13 10.26 2.32 -2.92
N GLU A 14 9.69 2.49 -1.73
CA GLU A 14 10.20 1.84 -0.53
C GLU A 14 10.06 0.32 -0.59
N ARG A 15 8.94 -0.19 -1.12
CA ARG A 15 8.73 -1.62 -1.37
C ARG A 15 9.76 -2.18 -2.35
N ARG A 16 10.04 -1.46 -3.43
CA ARG A 16 11.10 -1.86 -4.37
C ARG A 16 12.45 -1.96 -3.67
N GLU A 17 12.84 -0.93 -2.92
CA GLU A 17 14.14 -0.86 -2.24
C GLU A 17 14.30 -1.95 -1.17
N LYS A 18 13.23 -2.30 -0.46
CA LYS A 18 13.26 -3.28 0.65
C LYS A 18 13.02 -4.72 0.20
N LEU A 19 12.11 -4.95 -0.74
CA LEU A 19 11.61 -6.28 -1.09
C LEU A 19 12.19 -6.80 -2.41
N PHE A 20 12.31 -5.94 -3.43
CA PHE A 20 12.72 -6.36 -4.77
C PHE A 20 14.23 -6.25 -4.98
N ASP A 21 14.79 -5.05 -4.80
CA ASP A 21 16.17 -4.72 -5.13
C ASP A 21 17.21 -5.63 -4.45
N PRO A 22 17.11 -5.99 -3.15
CA PRO A 22 18.11 -6.81 -2.48
C PRO A 22 18.22 -8.23 -3.07
N GLU A 23 17.08 -8.90 -3.19
CA GLU A 23 17.00 -10.26 -3.74
C GLU A 23 17.30 -10.29 -5.23
N HIS A 24 16.81 -9.28 -5.97
CA HIS A 24 17.03 -9.18 -7.41
C HIS A 24 18.51 -8.97 -7.75
N ARG A 25 19.18 -8.01 -7.09
CA ARG A 25 20.61 -7.75 -7.32
C ARG A 25 21.46 -8.97 -6.97
N LEU A 26 21.11 -9.69 -5.90
CA LEU A 26 21.78 -10.93 -5.51
C LEU A 26 21.58 -12.04 -6.55
N ALA A 27 20.36 -12.23 -7.03
CA ALA A 27 20.04 -13.21 -8.08
C ALA A 27 20.77 -12.90 -9.39
N LEU A 28 20.78 -11.63 -9.81
CA LEU A 28 21.47 -11.19 -11.02
C LEU A 28 22.98 -11.38 -10.91
N ALA A 29 23.59 -11.01 -9.78
CA ALA A 29 25.01 -11.23 -9.52
C ALA A 29 25.38 -12.73 -9.54
N LYS A 30 24.53 -13.60 -8.96
CA LYS A 30 24.71 -15.06 -9.01
C LYS A 30 24.61 -15.60 -10.44
N ALA A 31 23.63 -15.15 -11.21
CA ALA A 31 23.45 -15.57 -12.60
C ALA A 31 24.62 -15.13 -13.49
N GLN A 32 25.04 -13.87 -13.35
CA GLN A 32 26.19 -13.32 -14.08
C GLN A 32 27.48 -14.08 -13.74
N ARG A 33 27.70 -14.37 -12.45
CA ARG A 33 28.86 -15.15 -12.01
C ARG A 33 28.88 -16.55 -12.63
N ARG A 34 27.75 -17.24 -12.72
CA ARG A 34 27.67 -18.57 -13.36
C ARG A 34 28.01 -18.51 -14.85
N LEU A 35 27.53 -17.47 -15.53
CA LEU A 35 27.85 -17.22 -16.93
C LEU A 35 29.36 -16.99 -17.11
N ASP A 36 29.96 -16.13 -16.28
CA ASP A 36 31.38 -15.79 -16.36
C ASP A 36 32.27 -17.00 -16.02
N GLU A 37 31.92 -17.77 -14.99
CA GLU A 37 32.61 -19.01 -14.62
C GLU A 37 32.59 -20.03 -15.77
N HIS A 38 31.45 -20.16 -16.46
CA HIS A 38 31.33 -21.06 -17.61
C HIS A 38 32.14 -20.58 -18.82
N ILE A 39 32.12 -19.27 -19.12
CA ILE A 39 32.93 -18.67 -20.19
C ILE A 39 34.43 -18.87 -19.92
N ASN A 40 34.86 -18.65 -18.68
CA ASN A 40 36.27 -18.80 -18.29
C ASN A 40 36.72 -20.26 -18.30
N LYS A 41 35.85 -21.20 -17.90
CA LYS A 41 36.16 -22.64 -17.90
C LYS A 41 36.19 -23.24 -19.29
N PHE A 42 35.37 -22.74 -20.21
CA PHE A 42 35.26 -23.22 -21.59
C PHE A 42 35.42 -22.07 -22.61
N PRO A 43 36.64 -21.54 -22.81
CA PRO A 43 36.88 -20.46 -23.78
C PRO A 43 36.56 -20.86 -25.23
N THR A 44 36.78 -22.13 -25.55
CA THR A 44 36.39 -22.77 -26.82
C THR A 44 35.39 -23.89 -26.53
N PRO A 45 34.09 -23.56 -26.43
CA PRO A 45 33.07 -24.53 -26.04
C PRO A 45 32.72 -25.48 -27.18
N ASN A 46 32.45 -26.75 -26.84
CA ASN A 46 31.77 -27.69 -27.74
C ASN A 46 30.26 -27.34 -27.88
N GLU A 47 29.52 -28.06 -28.71
CA GLU A 47 28.10 -27.75 -28.95
C GLU A 47 27.23 -27.81 -27.68
N GLU A 48 27.46 -28.79 -26.80
CA GLU A 48 26.73 -28.88 -25.51
C GLU A 48 27.05 -27.68 -24.59
N GLN A 49 28.32 -27.28 -24.51
CA GLN A 49 28.75 -26.14 -23.70
C GLN A 49 28.25 -24.81 -24.26
N LYS A 50 28.05 -24.69 -25.58
CA LYS A 50 27.39 -23.53 -26.19
C LYS A 50 25.94 -23.42 -25.74
N LEU A 51 25.18 -24.52 -25.76
CA LEU A 51 23.80 -24.55 -25.30
C LEU A 51 23.68 -24.13 -23.82
N ILE A 52 24.55 -24.65 -22.96
CA ILE A 52 24.58 -24.27 -21.54
C ILE A 52 24.93 -22.79 -21.37
N ARG A 53 25.84 -22.26 -22.19
CA ARG A 53 26.20 -20.83 -22.16
C ARG A 53 25.01 -19.96 -22.57
N GLU A 54 24.29 -20.33 -23.61
CA GLU A 54 23.07 -19.65 -24.07
C GLU A 54 21.97 -19.69 -23.02
N GLU A 55 21.84 -20.80 -22.30
CA GLU A 55 20.92 -20.92 -21.16
C GLU A 55 21.29 -19.95 -20.03
N PHE A 56 22.56 -19.89 -19.62
CA PHE A 56 23.01 -18.93 -18.61
C PHE A 56 22.83 -17.48 -19.05
N GLN A 57 23.10 -17.17 -20.32
CA GLN A 57 22.83 -15.86 -20.88
C GLN A 57 21.33 -15.53 -20.84
N SER A 58 20.48 -16.49 -21.21
CA SER A 58 19.02 -16.32 -21.18
C SER A 58 18.49 -16.05 -19.76
N PHE A 59 19.06 -16.67 -18.73
CA PHE A 59 18.70 -16.36 -17.34
C PHE A 59 19.08 -14.93 -16.95
N VAL A 60 20.26 -14.46 -17.33
CA VAL A 60 20.70 -13.07 -17.08
C VAL A 60 19.76 -12.09 -17.79
N ASP A 61 19.42 -12.36 -19.05
CA ASP A 61 18.56 -11.48 -19.85
C ASP A 61 17.12 -11.47 -19.32
N ALA A 62 16.60 -12.62 -18.88
CA ALA A 62 15.30 -12.70 -18.23
C ALA A 62 15.25 -11.87 -16.93
N LEU A 63 16.29 -11.93 -16.10
CA LEU A 63 16.38 -11.13 -14.87
C LEU A 63 16.41 -9.63 -15.19
N LYS A 64 17.21 -9.19 -16.17
CA LYS A 64 17.23 -7.79 -16.62
C LYS A 64 15.87 -7.32 -17.13
N GLU A 65 15.15 -8.17 -17.86
CA GLU A 65 13.81 -7.86 -18.35
C GLU A 65 12.78 -7.76 -17.21
N ILE A 66 12.90 -8.59 -16.17
CA ILE A 66 12.06 -8.48 -14.95
C ILE A 66 12.28 -7.13 -14.26
N GLU A 67 13.53 -6.69 -14.09
CA GLU A 67 13.83 -5.38 -13.49
C GLU A 67 13.26 -4.24 -14.34
N LYS A 68 13.43 -4.30 -15.65
CA LYS A 68 12.94 -3.26 -16.58
C LYS A 68 11.41 -3.15 -16.60
N LYS A 69 10.72 -4.28 -16.44
CA LYS A 69 9.24 -4.36 -16.43
C LYS A 69 8.66 -4.38 -15.02
N TYR A 70 9.49 -4.12 -13.99
CA TYR A 70 9.03 -4.10 -12.61
C TYR A 70 7.92 -3.06 -12.45
N ASN A 71 6.77 -3.51 -11.97
CA ASN A 71 5.61 -2.67 -11.69
C ASN A 71 4.96 -3.19 -10.42
N ASP A 72 4.98 -2.39 -9.37
CA ASP A 72 4.35 -2.71 -8.09
C ASP A 72 2.91 -2.17 -8.10
N PRO A 73 1.87 -3.03 -8.07
CA PRO A 73 0.48 -2.59 -8.01
C PRO A 73 0.09 -2.00 -6.64
N GLY A 74 0.96 -2.10 -5.64
CA GLY A 74 0.68 -1.70 -4.26
C GLY A 74 0.31 -2.86 -3.35
N PRO A 75 -0.06 -2.55 -2.09
CA PRO A 75 -0.46 -3.54 -1.12
C PRO A 75 -1.83 -4.12 -1.50
N PHE A 76 -1.96 -5.44 -1.34
CA PHE A 76 -3.23 -6.14 -1.33
C PHE A 76 -3.55 -6.47 0.12
N LEU A 77 -4.67 -5.95 0.61
CA LEU A 77 -5.04 -6.05 2.01
C LEU A 77 -6.31 -6.89 2.12
N ASP A 78 -6.29 -7.88 3.00
CA ASP A 78 -7.47 -8.66 3.33
C ASP A 78 -8.31 -7.92 4.36
N CYS A 79 -9.63 -8.04 4.25
CA CYS A 79 -10.59 -7.41 5.17
C CYS A 79 -11.52 -8.48 5.73
N ILE A 80 -11.71 -8.47 7.04
CA ILE A 80 -12.69 -9.33 7.72
C ILE A 80 -13.68 -8.43 8.43
N VAL A 81 -14.97 -8.72 8.23
CA VAL A 81 -16.08 -8.03 8.88
C VAL A 81 -16.89 -9.05 9.66
N TRP A 82 -17.19 -8.74 10.92
CA TRP A 82 -18.02 -9.59 11.77
C TRP A 82 -18.82 -8.75 12.76
N ASN A 83 -19.85 -9.36 13.34
CA ASN A 83 -20.59 -8.78 14.45
C ASN A 83 -20.12 -9.45 15.75
N ASP A 84 -19.73 -8.67 16.76
CA ASP A 84 -19.25 -9.18 18.06
C ASP A 84 -20.37 -9.48 19.06
N GLY A 85 -21.64 -9.29 18.65
CA GLY A 85 -22.83 -9.40 19.47
C GLY A 85 -23.41 -8.05 19.90
N GLU A 86 -22.64 -6.97 19.80
CA GLU A 86 -23.06 -5.60 20.13
C GLU A 86 -22.97 -4.67 18.93
N LYS A 87 -21.89 -4.78 18.14
CA LYS A 87 -21.61 -3.90 17.01
C LYS A 87 -20.91 -4.65 15.88
N TRP A 88 -20.98 -4.04 14.69
CA TRP A 88 -20.18 -4.47 13.55
C TRP A 88 -18.75 -3.98 13.68
N ILE A 89 -17.81 -4.89 13.45
CA ILE A 89 -16.38 -4.66 13.51
C ILE A 89 -15.77 -5.08 12.17
N ALA A 90 -14.81 -4.31 11.70
CA ALA A 90 -13.93 -4.74 10.62
C ALA A 90 -12.47 -4.65 11.03
N CYS A 91 -11.68 -5.57 10.49
CA CYS A 91 -10.23 -5.58 10.59
C CYS A 91 -9.65 -5.64 9.18
N ILE A 92 -8.74 -4.71 8.89
CA ILE A 92 -7.96 -4.69 7.65
C ILE A 92 -6.57 -5.22 7.98
N ASP A 93 -6.13 -6.26 7.26
CA ASP A 93 -4.80 -6.84 7.43
C ASP A 93 -3.72 -5.91 6.86
N THR A 94 -3.25 -4.98 7.67
CA THR A 94 -2.13 -4.09 7.33
C THR A 94 -0.76 -4.77 7.39
N SER A 95 -0.68 -6.02 7.86
CA SER A 95 0.59 -6.77 7.94
C SER A 95 1.03 -7.35 6.59
N GLU A 96 0.10 -7.53 5.65
CA GLU A 96 0.27 -8.28 4.39
C GLU A 96 0.72 -9.75 4.61
N GLN A 97 0.56 -10.27 5.84
CA GLN A 97 1.04 -11.61 6.26
C GLN A 97 -0.05 -12.44 6.96
N GLY A 98 -1.27 -11.92 7.10
CA GLY A 98 -2.35 -12.57 7.83
C GLY A 98 -2.29 -12.41 9.36
N GLU A 99 -1.46 -11.51 9.87
CA GLU A 99 -1.30 -11.25 11.31
C GLU A 99 -2.37 -10.28 11.83
N LEU A 100 -3.63 -10.74 11.80
CA LEU A 100 -4.81 -9.95 12.16
C LEU A 100 -4.82 -9.50 13.63
N ASP A 101 -4.16 -10.24 14.51
CA ASP A 101 -4.03 -9.91 15.93
C ASP A 101 -3.17 -8.65 16.17
N GLN A 102 -2.31 -8.29 15.22
CA GLN A 102 -1.54 -7.05 15.23
C GLN A 102 -2.27 -5.88 14.57
N CYS A 103 -3.39 -6.15 13.90
CA CYS A 103 -4.15 -5.15 13.16
C CYS A 103 -5.24 -4.51 14.04
N LYS A 104 -5.50 -3.22 13.82
CA LYS A 104 -6.52 -2.50 14.58
C LYS A 104 -7.91 -2.87 14.07
N CYS A 105 -8.73 -3.41 14.97
CA CYS A 105 -10.15 -3.58 14.74
C CYS A 105 -10.86 -2.22 14.87
N LEU A 106 -11.66 -1.86 13.87
CA LEU A 106 -12.44 -0.62 13.85
C LEU A 106 -13.93 -0.93 13.77
N THR A 107 -14.74 0.05 14.16
CA THR A 107 -16.19 0.08 13.94
C THR A 107 -16.55 1.37 13.21
N ASN A 108 -17.84 1.64 13.02
CA ASN A 108 -18.31 2.87 12.39
C ASN A 108 -17.69 4.10 13.05
N TYR A 109 -17.17 5.01 12.23
CA TYR A 109 -16.50 6.21 12.73
C TYR A 109 -17.40 7.09 13.60
N PHE A 110 -18.71 7.10 13.33
CA PHE A 110 -19.68 7.86 14.14
C PHE A 110 -19.74 7.36 15.59
N ASP A 111 -19.57 6.06 15.81
CA ASP A 111 -19.75 5.45 17.13
C ASP A 111 -18.50 5.59 18.01
N SER A 112 -17.31 5.56 17.39
CA SER A 112 -16.03 5.46 18.09
C SER A 112 -15.08 6.63 17.87
N HIS A 113 -15.26 7.40 16.79
CA HIS A 113 -14.31 8.38 16.27
C HIS A 113 -12.89 7.81 16.06
N GLU A 114 -12.78 6.50 15.87
CA GLU A 114 -11.51 5.82 15.70
C GLU A 114 -11.09 5.74 14.24
N PHE A 115 -9.80 5.90 14.01
CA PHE A 115 -9.14 5.70 12.73
C PHE A 115 -7.85 4.90 12.93
N SER A 116 -7.26 4.48 11.82
CA SER A 116 -5.95 3.83 11.78
C SER A 116 -5.14 4.32 10.56
N THR A 117 -3.94 3.80 10.38
CA THR A 117 -3.07 4.07 9.23
C THR A 117 -2.73 2.77 8.52
N PHE A 118 -2.60 2.78 7.19
CA PHE A 118 -2.19 1.58 6.44
C PHE A 118 -0.74 1.21 6.73
N SER A 119 0.17 2.19 6.71
CA SER A 119 1.54 2.00 7.15
C SER A 119 2.16 3.31 7.63
N ALA A 120 3.26 3.21 8.38
CA ALA A 120 4.06 4.39 8.73
C ALA A 120 4.68 5.08 7.50
N ILE A 121 4.78 4.36 6.38
CA ILE A 121 5.41 4.82 5.13
C ILE A 121 4.46 5.70 4.35
N ASP A 122 3.23 5.22 4.12
CA ASP A 122 2.24 6.00 3.39
C ASP A 122 1.69 7.16 4.23
N MET A 123 1.69 7.06 5.57
CA MET A 123 1.07 8.04 6.47
C MET A 123 -0.39 8.34 6.10
N VAL A 124 -1.05 7.38 5.47
CA VAL A 124 -2.43 7.49 5.00
C VAL A 124 -3.33 6.94 6.09
N THR A 125 -4.13 7.84 6.68
CA THR A 125 -5.14 7.47 7.65
C THR A 125 -6.42 7.01 6.97
N TYR A 126 -7.05 6.00 7.54
CA TYR A 126 -8.37 5.54 7.14
C TYR A 126 -9.30 5.37 8.34
N SER A 127 -10.59 5.57 8.10
CA SER A 127 -11.69 5.15 8.95
C SER A 127 -12.61 4.23 8.16
N ILE A 128 -13.59 3.63 8.83
CA ILE A 128 -14.54 2.72 8.19
C ILE A 128 -16.00 3.10 8.48
N GLN A 129 -16.85 2.63 7.58
CA GLN A 129 -18.29 2.56 7.76
C GLN A 129 -18.79 1.20 7.27
N ILE A 130 -19.62 0.54 8.06
CA ILE A 130 -20.19 -0.78 7.78
C ILE A 130 -21.68 -0.58 7.54
N HIS A 131 -22.12 -0.95 6.35
CA HIS A 131 -23.52 -0.89 5.92
C HIS A 131 -24.05 -2.32 5.86
N ASP A 132 -24.62 -2.79 6.97
CA ASP A 132 -25.07 -4.17 7.15
C ASP A 132 -26.28 -4.53 6.27
N GLU A 133 -27.20 -3.59 6.03
CA GLU A 133 -28.36 -3.79 5.15
C GLU A 133 -27.97 -4.18 3.71
N ILE A 134 -26.79 -3.76 3.26
CA ILE A 134 -26.28 -3.97 1.91
C ILE A 134 -24.95 -4.76 1.88
N ASN A 135 -24.48 -5.25 3.04
CA ASN A 135 -23.22 -5.98 3.20
C ASN A 135 -21.99 -5.26 2.61
N ILE A 136 -21.87 -3.95 2.84
CA ILE A 136 -20.74 -3.14 2.34
C ILE A 136 -19.85 -2.68 3.49
N LEU A 137 -18.54 -2.92 3.34
CA LEU A 137 -17.50 -2.21 4.07
C LEU A 137 -17.02 -1.01 3.24
N GLU A 138 -17.27 0.18 3.73
CA GLU A 138 -16.76 1.43 3.18
C GLU A 138 -15.49 1.82 3.96
N ILE A 139 -14.39 2.00 3.23
CA ILE A 139 -13.11 2.46 3.79
C ILE A 139 -12.89 3.90 3.33
N VAL A 140 -12.87 4.82 4.27
CA VAL A 140 -12.75 6.26 4.00
C VAL A 140 -11.30 6.68 4.23
N VAL A 141 -10.66 7.20 3.19
CA VAL A 141 -9.27 7.63 3.24
C VAL A 141 -9.16 9.16 3.21
N ALA A 142 -8.56 9.73 4.25
CA ALA A 142 -8.32 11.17 4.36
C ALA A 142 -7.00 11.55 3.65
N GLY A 143 -6.97 11.44 2.32
CA GLY A 143 -5.76 11.66 1.51
C GLY A 143 -5.64 13.02 0.83
N ALA A 144 -6.70 13.84 0.85
CA ALA A 144 -6.77 15.07 0.06
C ALA A 144 -6.41 16.30 0.90
N SER A 145 -5.21 16.87 0.65
CA SER A 145 -4.75 18.10 1.32
C SER A 145 -5.71 19.27 1.19
N HIS A 146 -6.46 19.34 0.09
CA HIS A 146 -7.42 20.41 -0.15
C HIS A 146 -8.57 20.40 0.87
N GLY A 147 -9.15 19.24 1.16
CA GLY A 147 -10.27 19.12 2.11
C GLY A 147 -9.85 19.56 3.51
N THR A 148 -8.70 19.07 3.97
CA THR A 148 -8.14 19.44 5.28
C THR A 148 -7.78 20.92 5.36
N HIS A 149 -7.24 21.51 4.28
CA HIS A 149 -6.95 22.94 4.24
C HIS A 149 -8.22 23.81 4.33
N VAL A 150 -9.27 23.45 3.58
CA VAL A 150 -10.57 24.16 3.64
C VAL A 150 -11.21 24.00 5.02
N ALA A 151 -11.14 22.81 5.61
CA ALA A 151 -11.59 22.54 6.97
C ALA A 151 -10.85 23.42 7.98
N ALA A 152 -9.53 23.56 7.85
CA ALA A 152 -8.71 24.38 8.74
C ALA A 152 -9.06 25.87 8.65
N ILE A 153 -9.18 26.42 7.43
CA ILE A 153 -9.63 27.81 7.23
C ILE A 153 -10.99 28.05 7.88
N SER A 154 -11.88 27.06 7.81
CA SER A 154 -13.26 27.21 8.26
C SER A 154 -13.38 27.09 9.79
N ALA A 155 -12.71 26.12 10.42
CA ALA A 155 -13.01 25.74 11.80
C ALA A 155 -11.79 25.28 12.63
N ALA A 156 -10.55 25.52 12.20
CA ALA A 156 -9.38 25.19 13.04
C ALA A 156 -9.45 25.92 14.39
N TYR A 157 -9.03 25.25 15.45
CA TYR A 157 -8.99 25.79 16.81
C TYR A 157 -7.61 25.59 17.43
N PHE A 158 -6.96 26.70 17.77
CA PHE A 158 -5.60 26.78 18.33
C PHE A 158 -5.57 27.38 19.75
N GLY A 159 -6.69 27.32 20.47
CA GLY A 159 -6.75 27.72 21.89
C GLY A 159 -6.36 29.18 22.11
N ASP A 160 -5.21 29.38 22.76
CA ASP A 160 -4.67 30.70 23.13
C ASP A 160 -4.13 31.50 21.94
N SER A 161 -3.70 30.81 20.85
CA SER A 161 -3.26 31.46 19.61
C SER A 161 -4.46 31.75 18.71
N CYS A 162 -5.31 32.69 19.13
CA CYS A 162 -6.61 32.92 18.49
C CYS A 162 -6.49 33.45 17.05
N GLU A 163 -5.35 34.06 16.70
CA GLU A 163 -5.00 34.51 15.35
C GLU A 163 -4.77 33.37 14.36
N GLU A 164 -4.53 32.14 14.84
CA GLU A 164 -4.38 30.94 14.00
C GLU A 164 -5.71 30.20 13.78
N ASN A 165 -6.79 30.62 14.45
CA ASN A 165 -8.10 29.98 14.32
C ASN A 165 -8.68 30.15 12.91
N GLY A 166 -9.52 29.18 12.53
CA GLY A 166 -10.43 29.34 11.40
C GLY A 166 -11.52 30.37 11.68
N ILE A 167 -12.38 30.62 10.69
CA ILE A 167 -13.47 31.59 10.79
C ILE A 167 -14.47 31.25 11.92
N ALA A 168 -14.71 29.97 12.15
CA ALA A 168 -15.66 29.45 13.13
C ALA A 168 -15.06 28.27 13.92
N PRO A 169 -14.14 28.51 14.87
CA PRO A 169 -13.42 27.45 15.59
C PRO A 169 -14.30 26.53 16.45
N GLY A 170 -15.53 26.96 16.78
CA GLY A 170 -16.52 26.14 17.49
C GLY A 170 -17.39 25.27 16.58
N ALA A 171 -17.22 25.33 15.26
CA ALA A 171 -18.00 24.54 14.32
C ALA A 171 -17.54 23.08 14.30
N GLN A 172 -18.50 22.17 14.21
CA GLN A 172 -18.24 20.75 13.98
C GLN A 172 -18.27 20.47 12.48
N LEU A 173 -17.31 19.66 12.01
CA LEU A 173 -17.16 19.34 10.60
C LEU A 173 -17.61 17.91 10.31
N LEU A 174 -18.39 17.76 9.24
CA LEU A 174 -18.67 16.48 8.60
C LEU A 174 -17.92 16.44 7.26
N SER A 175 -16.95 15.54 7.14
CA SER A 175 -16.23 15.32 5.89
C SER A 175 -17.05 14.39 4.99
N ILE A 176 -17.38 14.86 3.78
CA ILE A 176 -18.05 14.06 2.76
C ILE A 176 -17.15 14.05 1.53
N LEU A 177 -16.56 12.88 1.24
CA LEU A 177 -15.74 12.72 0.05
C LEU A 177 -16.64 12.47 -1.16
N VAL A 178 -16.72 13.43 -2.08
CA VAL A 178 -17.54 13.35 -3.30
C VAL A 178 -16.77 12.71 -4.47
N LEU A 179 -15.47 12.41 -4.28
CA LEU A 179 -14.61 11.82 -5.30
C LEU A 179 -14.54 10.30 -5.12
N VAL A 180 -15.03 9.55 -6.11
CA VAL A 180 -15.01 8.08 -6.12
C VAL A 180 -13.68 7.58 -6.67
N CYS A 181 -12.84 7.00 -5.81
CA CYS A 181 -11.63 6.29 -6.22
C CYS A 181 -11.90 4.77 -6.30
N ASN A 182 -12.69 4.35 -7.29
CA ASN A 182 -13.08 2.97 -7.62
C ASN A 182 -13.92 2.22 -6.57
N ILE A 183 -15.09 1.73 -6.98
CA ILE A 183 -15.88 0.76 -6.22
C ILE A 183 -15.30 -0.63 -6.55
N HIS A 184 -14.76 -1.33 -5.56
CA HIS A 184 -14.43 -2.75 -5.67
C HIS A 184 -15.51 -3.53 -4.91
N GLU A 185 -16.47 -4.10 -5.65
CA GLU A 185 -17.43 -5.05 -5.10
C GLU A 185 -16.71 -6.37 -4.83
N PHE A 186 -16.51 -6.70 -3.55
CA PHE A 186 -16.10 -8.04 -3.14
C PHE A 186 -17.36 -8.85 -2.84
N PHE A 187 -17.70 -9.78 -3.74
CA PHE A 187 -18.68 -10.82 -3.46
C PHE A 187 -17.98 -11.91 -2.64
N PHE A 188 -18.45 -12.13 -1.41
CA PHE A 188 -18.18 -13.34 -0.63
C PHE A 188 -19.13 -14.46 -1.04
#